data_AF-A0A7S4CPA3-F1
#
_entry.id   AF-A0A7S4CPA3-F1
#
_cell.length_a   1.000
_cell.length_b   1.000
_cell.length_c   1.000
_cell.angle_alpha   90.00
_cell.angle_beta   90.00
_cell.angle_gamma   90.00
#
_symmetry.space_group_name_H-M   'P 1'
#
loop_
_entity.id
_entity.type
_entity.pdbx_description
1 polymer ?
#
loop_
_entity_poly.entity_id
_entity_poly.type
_entity_poly.pdbx_seq_one_letter_code
_entity_poly.pdbx_strand_id
1 'polypeptide(L)'
;DAQALLAGHLPGRLGASSGPVVLLGLHACGGLTDAIVALALRLRASFLCVTCCFTFHSHLRAETGSTDKWWGLSEDEGLTICRLAEMQGDDAVMQKAMHCINALRLNRVRDQVPGDATEVA
;
A
#
# COMPACT_ATOMS: atom_id res chain seq x y z
N ASP A 1 8.47 13.23 11.83
CA ASP A 1 7.96 13.99 10.68
C ASP A 1 7.58 13.00 9.58
N ALA A 2 6.34 13.03 9.07
CA ALA A 2 5.82 12.07 8.10
C ALA A 2 6.54 12.19 6.74
N GLN A 3 6.94 13.40 6.35
CA GLN A 3 7.70 13.60 5.11
C GLN A 3 9.10 13.00 5.20
N ALA A 4 9.75 13.08 6.36
CA ALA A 4 11.05 12.45 6.58
C ALA A 4 10.97 10.91 6.44
N LEU A 5 9.93 10.28 7.00
CA LEU A 5 9.68 8.85 6.86
C LEU A 5 9.45 8.46 5.39
N LEU A 6 8.62 9.21 4.66
CA LEU A 6 8.37 8.98 3.24
C LEU A 6 9.62 9.20 2.37
N ALA A 7 10.52 10.08 2.80
CA ALA A 7 11.85 10.27 2.21
C ALA A 7 12.86 9.18 2.61
N GLY A 8 12.43 8.12 3.30
CA GLY A 8 13.27 6.99 3.69
C GLY A 8 14.08 7.20 4.97
N HIS A 9 13.87 8.29 5.71
CA HIS A 9 14.53 8.53 6.99
C HIS A 9 13.78 7.80 8.10
N LEU A 10 14.20 6.57 8.39
CA LEU A 10 13.67 5.79 9.50
C LEU A 10 14.34 6.20 10.83
N PRO A 11 13.58 6.53 11.88
CA PRO A 11 14.14 6.80 13.20
C PRO A 11 14.71 5.50 13.78
N GLY A 12 15.95 5.56 14.26
CA GLY A 12 16.73 4.38 14.67
C GLY A 12 17.63 3.92 13.52
N ARG A 13 18.94 4.12 13.68
CA ARG A 13 19.98 3.81 12.69
C ARG A 13 19.79 2.41 12.08
N LEU A 14 19.35 2.33 10.83
CA LEU A 14 19.76 1.26 9.94
C LEU A 14 21.15 1.64 9.44
N GLY A 15 22.19 1.24 10.19
CA GLY A 15 23.57 1.41 9.76
C GLY A 15 23.82 0.64 8.45
N ALA A 16 24.96 0.88 7.80
CA ALA A 16 25.32 0.32 6.49
C ALA A 16 25.35 -1.24 6.40
N SER A 17 25.09 -1.94 7.51
CA SER A 17 24.95 -3.41 7.59
C SER A 17 23.59 -3.83 8.17
N SER A 18 22.54 -3.01 8.07
CA SER A 18 21.23 -3.38 8.56
C SER A 18 20.70 -4.56 7.76
N GLY A 19 20.35 -5.64 8.45
CA GLY A 19 19.70 -6.80 7.84
C GLY A 19 18.39 -6.45 7.13
N PRO A 20 17.68 -7.45 6.61
CA PRO A 20 16.44 -7.23 5.87
C PRO A 20 15.45 -6.40 6.68
N VAL A 21 14.94 -5.34 6.07
CA VAL A 21 13.93 -4.45 6.67
C VAL A 21 12.55 -5.00 6.33
N VAL A 22 11.68 -5.09 7.34
CA VAL A 22 10.27 -5.42 7.17
C VAL A 22 9.42 -4.28 7.70
N LEU A 23 8.51 -3.77 6.88
CA LEU A 23 7.53 -2.76 7.29
C LEU A 23 6.24 -3.45 7.73
N LEU A 24 5.79 -3.15 8.95
CA LEU A 24 4.55 -3.69 9.51
C LEU A 24 3.53 -2.57 9.71
N GLY A 25 2.42 -2.63 8.97
CA GLY A 25 1.28 -1.76 9.14
C GLY A 25 0.15 -2.46 9.90
N LEU A 26 0.00 -2.17 11.18
CA LEU A 26 -1.14 -2.65 11.98
C LEU A 26 -2.24 -1.60 11.93
N HIS A 27 -3.46 -2.01 11.57
CA HIS A 27 -4.57 -1.08 11.30
C HIS A 27 -4.16 0.00 10.29
N ALA A 28 -3.49 -0.41 9.22
CA ALA A 28 -3.11 0.47 8.13
C ALA A 28 -4.36 0.82 7.32
N CYS A 29 -5.05 1.89 7.70
CA CYS A 29 -6.30 2.31 7.09
C CYS A 29 -6.04 3.20 5.84
N GLY A 30 -6.73 2.89 4.75
CA GLY A 30 -6.80 3.68 3.52
C GLY A 30 -5.44 4.13 3.02
N GLY A 31 -5.22 5.44 2.95
CA GLY A 31 -3.98 6.03 2.44
C GLY A 31 -2.72 5.70 3.25
N LEU A 32 -2.85 5.24 4.50
CA LEU A 32 -1.69 4.79 5.28
C LEU A 32 -1.14 3.47 4.74
N THR A 33 -1.99 2.54 4.28
CA THR A 33 -1.51 1.34 3.57
C THR A 33 -0.68 1.75 2.35
N ASP A 34 -1.15 2.77 1.65
CA ASP A 34 -0.58 3.21 0.38
C ASP A 34 0.80 3.84 0.61
N ALA A 35 0.93 4.64 1.68
CA ALA A 35 2.20 5.17 2.15
C ALA A 35 3.19 4.07 2.56
N ILE A 36 2.75 3.04 3.29
CA ILE A 36 3.60 1.91 3.70
C ILE A 36 4.10 1.14 2.47
N VAL A 37 3.20 0.86 1.52
CA VAL A 37 3.54 0.19 0.26
C VAL A 37 4.54 1.01 -0.55
N ALA A 38 4.32 2.32 -0.68
CA ALA A 38 5.25 3.21 -1.38
C ALA A 38 6.62 3.27 -0.70
N LEU A 39 6.65 3.28 0.64
CA LEU A 39 7.89 3.24 1.40
C LEU A 39 8.61 1.89 1.24
N ALA A 40 7.87 0.78 1.25
CA ALA A 40 8.42 -0.55 1.02
C ALA A 40 9.12 -0.65 -0.34
N LEU A 41 8.49 -0.13 -1.39
CA LEU A 41 9.06 -0.03 -2.73
C LEU A 41 10.35 0.80 -2.74
N ARG A 42 10.34 1.99 -2.13
CA ARG A 42 11.52 2.87 -2.06
C ARG A 42 12.69 2.23 -1.31
N LEU A 43 12.41 1.52 -0.22
CA LEU A 43 13.42 0.87 0.62
C LEU A 43 13.80 -0.53 0.13
N ARG A 44 13.15 -1.06 -0.92
CA ARG A 44 13.24 -2.47 -1.34
C ARG A 44 13.05 -3.43 -0.16
N ALA A 45 12.07 -3.11 0.68
CA ALA A 45 11.77 -3.83 1.90
C ALA A 45 10.53 -4.73 1.72
N SER A 46 10.51 -5.85 2.44
CA SER A 46 9.29 -6.64 2.60
C SER A 46 8.28 -5.87 3.45
N PHE A 47 6.99 -6.13 3.27
CA PHE A 47 5.95 -5.48 4.07
C PHE A 47 4.77 -6.40 4.36
N LEU A 48 4.06 -6.08 5.45
CA LEU A 48 2.78 -6.67 5.82
C LEU A 48 1.84 -5.56 6.28
N CYS A 49 0.64 -5.50 5.70
CA CYS A 49 -0.39 -4.53 6.09
C CYS A 49 -1.66 -5.24 6.51
N VAL A 50 -2.13 -4.96 7.73
CA VAL A 50 -3.45 -5.33 8.23
C VAL A 50 -4.39 -4.16 7.96
N THR A 51 -5.20 -4.28 6.90
CA THR A 51 -6.12 -3.23 6.46
C THR A 51 -7.43 -3.25 7.26
N CYS A 52 -7.89 -2.08 7.70
CA CYS A 52 -9.06 -1.90 8.57
C CYS A 52 -10.18 -1.07 7.93
N CYS A 53 -9.79 0.07 7.35
CA CYS A 53 -10.64 0.96 6.59
C CYS A 53 -9.93 1.24 5.27
N PHE A 54 -10.67 1.72 4.27
CA PHE A 54 -10.20 1.97 2.92
C PHE A 54 -10.44 3.41 2.46
N THR A 55 -11.32 4.17 3.12
CA THR A 55 -11.60 5.58 2.80
C THR A 55 -10.75 6.57 3.60
N PHE A 56 -10.13 6.14 4.70
CA PHE A 56 -9.42 7.03 5.62
C PHE A 56 -8.03 7.47 5.10
N HIS A 57 -7.51 8.58 5.65
CA HIS A 57 -6.21 9.17 5.28
C HIS A 57 -6.01 9.39 3.77
N SER A 58 -7.06 9.79 3.06
CA SER A 58 -7.04 9.96 1.60
C SER A 58 -5.94 10.89 1.07
N HIS A 59 -5.51 11.87 1.87
CA HIS A 59 -4.44 12.81 1.54
C HIS A 59 -3.06 12.12 1.39
N LEU A 60 -2.79 11.05 2.15
CA LEU A 60 -1.51 10.32 2.06
C LEU A 60 -1.34 9.62 0.71
N ARG A 61 -2.44 9.40 -0.03
CA ARG A 61 -2.41 8.74 -1.34
C ARG A 61 -1.74 9.60 -2.40
N ALA A 62 -2.02 10.90 -2.39
CA ALA A 62 -1.41 11.85 -3.32
C ALA A 62 0.12 11.90 -3.15
N GLU A 63 0.61 11.69 -1.93
CA GLU A 63 2.03 11.75 -1.60
C GLU A 63 2.82 10.49 -2.01
N THR A 64 2.13 9.43 -2.44
CA THR A 64 2.79 8.19 -2.91
C THR A 64 3.42 8.32 -4.30
N GLY A 65 3.12 9.40 -5.04
CA GLY A 65 3.69 9.66 -6.36
C GLY A 65 3.10 8.78 -7.48
N SER A 66 2.05 8.00 -7.21
CA SER A 66 1.31 7.31 -8.28
C SER A 66 0.52 8.34 -9.09
N THR A 67 0.91 8.54 -10.36
CA THR A 67 0.16 9.36 -11.33
C THR A 67 -1.23 8.79 -11.59
N ASP A 68 -1.37 7.46 -11.42
CA ASP A 68 -2.63 6.76 -11.46
C ASP A 68 -3.27 6.90 -10.07
N LYS A 69 -4.14 7.91 -9.94
CA LYS A 69 -5.06 7.99 -8.81
C LYS A 69 -5.74 6.63 -8.70
N TRP A 70 -5.76 6.01 -7.51
CA TRP A 70 -6.53 4.78 -7.27
C TRP A 70 -6.12 3.53 -8.07
N TRP A 71 -4.82 3.24 -8.19
CA TRP A 71 -4.35 1.92 -8.66
C TRP A 71 -4.77 1.59 -10.10
N GLY A 72 -4.93 2.62 -10.94
CA GLY A 72 -5.41 2.47 -12.32
C GLY A 72 -6.94 2.57 -12.47
N LEU A 73 -7.66 2.92 -11.40
CA LEU A 73 -9.09 3.24 -11.44
C LEU A 73 -9.33 4.74 -11.58
N SER A 74 -10.50 5.13 -12.09
CA SER A 74 -10.98 6.50 -11.91
C SER A 74 -11.22 6.83 -10.43
N GLU A 75 -11.32 8.11 -10.11
CA GLU A 75 -11.58 8.56 -8.73
C GLU A 75 -12.92 8.03 -8.20
N ASP A 76 -13.95 7.98 -9.05
CA ASP A 76 -15.28 7.48 -8.71
C ASP A 76 -15.28 5.96 -8.51
N GLU A 77 -14.61 5.21 -9.38
CA GLU A 77 -14.46 3.75 -9.23
C GLU A 77 -13.70 3.39 -7.96
N GLY A 78 -12.60 4.10 -7.69
CA GLY A 78 -11.81 3.94 -6.48
C GLY A 78 -12.61 4.21 -5.22
N LEU A 79 -13.36 5.32 -5.18
CA LEU A 79 -14.22 5.64 -4.05
C LEU A 79 -15.35 4.62 -3.87
N THR A 80 -15.95 4.17 -4.98
CA THR A 80 -17.02 3.17 -4.96
C THR A 80 -16.53 1.87 -4.36
N ILE A 81 -15.40 1.33 -4.81
CA ILE A 81 -14.89 0.07 -4.28
C ILE A 81 -14.48 0.17 -2.80
N CYS A 82 -13.95 1.32 -2.36
CA CYS A 82 -13.70 1.55 -0.93
C CYS A 82 -14.97 1.54 -0.09
N ARG A 83 -16.05 2.16 -0.58
CA ARG A 83 -17.34 2.14 0.12
C ARG A 83 -17.92 0.74 0.18
N LEU A 84 -17.76 -0.07 -0.87
CA LEU A 84 -18.15 -1.48 -0.84
C LEU A 84 -17.34 -2.26 0.18
N ALA A 85 -16.03 -2.00 0.29
CA ALA A 85 -15.14 -2.65 1.26
C ALA A 85 -15.41 -2.24 2.72
N GLU A 86 -16.15 -1.16 2.94
CA GLU A 86 -16.58 -0.67 4.26
C GLU A 86 -18.08 -0.86 4.50
N MET A 87 -18.79 -1.51 3.56
CA MET A 87 -20.23 -1.75 3.67
C MET A 87 -20.54 -2.71 4.81
N GLN A 88 -21.51 -2.35 5.63
CA GLN A 88 -22.03 -3.22 6.68
C GLN A 88 -23.29 -3.97 6.18
N GLY A 89 -23.45 -5.22 6.61
CA GLY A 89 -24.65 -6.01 6.33
C GLY A 89 -24.60 -6.90 5.08
N ASP A 90 -23.54 -6.81 4.28
CA ASP A 90 -23.23 -7.75 3.19
C ASP A 90 -21.74 -8.12 3.21
N ASP A 91 -21.40 -9.09 4.06
CA ASP A 91 -20.02 -9.54 4.26
C ASP A 91 -19.39 -10.10 2.97
N ALA A 92 -20.20 -10.67 2.08
CA ALA A 92 -19.71 -11.26 0.84
C ALA A 92 -19.24 -10.18 -0.14
N VAL A 93 -19.99 -9.09 -0.28
CA VAL A 93 -19.59 -7.93 -1.08
C VAL A 93 -18.40 -7.23 -0.44
N MET A 94 -18.45 -7.00 0.87
CA MET A 94 -17.38 -6.35 1.63
C MET A 94 -16.04 -7.09 1.44
N GLN A 95 -15.99 -8.39 1.72
CA GLN A 95 -14.75 -9.17 1.60
C GLN A 95 -14.19 -9.19 0.18
N LYS A 96 -15.06 -9.30 -0.84
CA LYS A 96 -14.63 -9.26 -2.25
C LYS A 96 -14.02 -7.91 -2.59
N ALA A 97 -14.63 -6.81 -2.14
CA ALA A 97 -14.09 -5.47 -2.36
C ALA A 97 -12.75 -5.27 -1.63
N MET A 98 -12.63 -5.72 -0.38
CA MET A 98 -11.37 -5.70 0.38
C MET A 98 -10.24 -6.43 -0.37
N HIS A 99 -10.52 -7.66 -0.84
CA HIS A 99 -9.56 -8.45 -1.60
C HIS A 99 -9.18 -7.79 -2.92
N CYS A 100 -10.16 -7.22 -3.63
CA CYS A 100 -9.90 -6.52 -4.88
C CYS A 100 -8.98 -5.31 -4.67
N ILE A 101 -9.25 -4.48 -3.66
CA ILE A 101 -8.37 -3.34 -3.33
C ILE A 101 -6.96 -3.83 -3.00
N ASN A 102 -6.82 -4.82 -2.12
CA ASN A 102 -5.50 -5.33 -1.74
C ASN A 102 -4.76 -5.97 -2.93
N ALA A 103 -5.46 -6.65 -3.84
CA ALA A 103 -4.88 -7.16 -5.07
C ALA A 103 -4.41 -6.04 -6.01
N LEU A 104 -5.18 -4.95 -6.15
CA LEU A 104 -4.79 -3.78 -6.92
C LEU A 104 -3.50 -3.15 -6.36
N ARG A 105 -3.41 -3.01 -5.03
CA ARG A 105 -2.19 -2.54 -4.34
C ARG A 105 -0.98 -3.43 -4.66
N LEU A 106 -1.13 -4.74 -4.54
CA LEU A 106 -0.06 -5.70 -4.78
C LEU A 106 0.36 -5.77 -6.25
N ASN A 107 -0.59 -5.73 -7.19
CA ASN A 107 -0.27 -5.66 -8.62
C ASN A 107 0.55 -4.41 -8.93
N ARG A 108 0.20 -3.27 -8.33
CA ARG A 108 0.96 -2.03 -8.52
C ARG A 108 2.38 -2.10 -7.97
N VAL A 109 2.62 -2.87 -6.90
CA VAL A 109 3.97 -3.18 -6.41
C VAL A 109 4.71 -4.04 -7.43
N ARG A 110 4.08 -5.14 -7.88
CA ARG A 110 4.67 -6.06 -8.86
C ARG A 110 5.13 -5.33 -10.12
N ASP A 111 4.33 -4.41 -10.64
CA ASP A 111 4.64 -3.68 -11.87
C ASP A 111 5.81 -2.68 -11.70
N GLN A 112 6.17 -2.33 -10.47
CA GLN A 112 7.26 -1.39 -10.14
C GLN A 112 8.53 -2.09 -9.64
N VAL A 113 8.45 -3.38 -9.30
CA VAL A 113 9.63 -4.18 -9.02
C VAL A 113 10.15 -4.68 -10.37
N PRO A 114 11.37 -4.30 -10.80
CA PRO A 114 11.98 -4.87 -11.98
C PRO A 114 11.97 -6.39 -11.82
N GLY A 115 11.42 -7.12 -12.80
CA GLY A 115 11.51 -8.58 -12.78
C GLY A 115 12.99 -8.96 -12.69
N ASP A 116 13.40 -9.58 -11.59
CA ASP A 116 14.66 -10.30 -11.57
C ASP A 116 14.55 -11.35 -12.68
N ALA A 117 15.40 -11.22 -13.69
CA ALA A 117 15.57 -12.19 -14.77
C ALA A 117 16.25 -13.47 -14.24
N THR A 118 15.67 -14.04 -13.19
CA THR A 118 15.90 -15.41 -12.76
C THR A 118 14.56 -16.11 -12.85
N GLU A 119 14.23 -16.49 -14.09
CA GLU A 119 13.58 -17.76 -14.33
C GLU A 119 14.31 -18.80 -13.47
N VAL A 120 13.61 -19.33 -12.47
CA VAL A 120 14.06 -20.52 -11.77
C VAL A 120 14.00 -21.64 -12.81
N ALA A 121 15.19 -22.12 -13.18
CA ALA A 121 15.44 -23.24 -14.08
C ALA A 121 14.70 -24.52 -13.67
#